data_AF-A0A5D6YBR5-F1
#
_entry.id   AF-A0A5D6YBR5-F1
#
_cell.length_a   1.000
_cell.length_b   1.000
_cell.length_c   1.000
_cell.angle_alpha   90.00
_cell.angle_beta   90.00
_cell.angle_gamma   90.00
#
_symmetry.space_group_name_H-M   'P 1'
#
loop_
_entity.id
_entity.type
_entity.pdbx_description
1 polymer ?
#
loop_
_entity_poly.entity_id
_entity_poly.type
_entity_poly.pdbx_seq_one_letter_code
_entity_poly.pdbx_strand_id
1 'polypeptide(L)'
;MAHGHGEQTNVEYYALVEAHELPVVDVNRSLLKALFTPAQAQIYRAVSKRVDPICTVLYTIAFPIGASVLTTRTDLARVLAVFKFVFQVPTLLLASADLRLDLLRILVTTYEFCFFTLLNAATCVILSMHLGDQRMILAPVYWYGVQMNVWADAKLTPDVHPVELVSTSNHTMSSTDFLLNAFTTMTVLMARTAYRKRVLSNGSDDDPRVLRFRQLVLRLLSTFDFQFLSLQITLGHICLCVIATWDIRCYSVLASWLWLHWALTLDALTPAARSVLRFQNHLTILVLLLIATMQILTSEHILSSGSQNVHGLVFLRADIFGRQVVAKAVPFYLSRGFTTLLWMARIMWRLLRSDPDELTMIQGSVEFYGNPKALRTKAKSTIGKLHKRISGVLLREKSRVQPEHT
;
A
#
# COMPACT_ATOMS: atom_id res chain seq x y z
N MET A 1 19.41 59.67 -15.37
CA MET A 1 18.40 58.67 -15.80
C MET A 1 18.98 57.30 -15.57
N ALA A 2 18.39 56.49 -14.68
CA ALA A 2 18.83 55.12 -14.42
C ALA A 2 17.59 54.22 -14.46
N HIS A 3 17.41 53.49 -15.56
CA HIS A 3 16.36 52.47 -15.65
C HIS A 3 16.84 51.22 -14.91
N GLY A 4 16.36 51.05 -13.68
CA GLY A 4 16.46 49.76 -12.99
C GLY A 4 15.58 48.74 -13.69
N HIS A 5 16.16 47.92 -14.57
CA HIS A 5 15.53 46.67 -14.98
C HIS A 5 15.49 45.75 -13.75
N GLY A 6 14.38 45.83 -13.01
CA GLY A 6 14.03 44.83 -12.02
C GLY A 6 13.78 43.52 -12.74
N GLU A 7 14.81 42.67 -12.80
CA GLU A 7 14.74 41.31 -13.29
C GLU A 7 13.80 40.51 -12.36
N GLN A 8 12.50 40.55 -12.69
CA GLN A 8 11.51 39.67 -12.07
C GLN A 8 11.86 38.24 -12.44
N THR A 9 12.69 37.62 -11.59
CA THR A 9 12.88 36.17 -11.57
C THR A 9 11.51 35.53 -11.42
N ASN A 10 10.98 35.02 -12.53
CA ASN A 10 9.71 34.31 -12.58
C ASN A 10 9.88 33.00 -11.81
N VAL A 11 9.67 33.06 -10.49
CA VAL A 11 9.65 31.87 -9.64
C VAL A 11 8.45 31.04 -10.07
N GLU A 12 8.71 29.92 -10.75
CA GLU A 12 7.67 28.99 -11.16
C GLU A 12 7.06 28.32 -9.93
N TYR A 13 5.75 28.49 -9.78
CA TYR A 13 4.95 27.91 -8.71
C TYR A 13 4.11 26.77 -9.25
N TYR A 14 4.26 25.60 -8.63
CA TYR A 14 3.57 24.36 -8.98
C TYR A 14 2.48 24.05 -7.96
N ALA A 15 1.26 23.85 -8.45
CA ALA A 15 0.13 23.37 -7.67
C ALA A 15 -0.06 21.88 -7.85
N LEU A 16 -0.35 21.20 -6.74
CA LEU A 16 -0.76 19.80 -6.73
C LEU A 16 -2.27 19.73 -6.98
N VAL A 17 -2.68 19.01 -8.01
CA VAL A 17 -4.08 18.83 -8.41
C VAL A 17 -4.39 17.35 -8.57
N GLU A 18 -5.57 16.91 -8.15
CA GLU A 18 -6.02 15.53 -8.39
C GLU A 18 -6.02 15.24 -9.90
N ALA A 19 -5.31 14.19 -10.32
CA ALA A 19 -5.11 13.87 -11.73
C ALA A 19 -6.42 13.46 -12.43
N HIS A 20 -7.31 12.79 -11.68
CA HIS A 20 -8.55 12.19 -12.18
C HIS A 20 -9.72 12.57 -11.28
N GLU A 21 -10.90 12.77 -11.88
CA GLU A 21 -12.15 12.91 -11.09
C GLU A 21 -12.37 11.64 -10.27
N LEU A 22 -12.67 11.78 -8.97
CA LEU A 22 -12.91 10.66 -8.08
C LEU A 22 -14.05 9.77 -8.62
N PRO A 23 -13.89 8.43 -8.61
CA PRO A 23 -14.93 7.54 -9.09
C PRO A 23 -16.20 7.69 -8.24
N VAL A 24 -17.36 7.77 -8.90
CA VAL A 24 -18.65 7.81 -8.22
C VAL A 24 -18.91 6.44 -7.58
N VAL A 25 -18.85 6.37 -6.25
CA VAL A 25 -19.08 5.15 -5.46
C VAL A 25 -20.50 5.17 -4.88
N ASP A 26 -21.33 4.18 -5.21
CA ASP A 26 -22.57 3.98 -4.45
C ASP A 26 -22.28 3.27 -3.12
N VAL A 27 -22.21 4.08 -2.07
CA VAL A 27 -22.07 3.67 -0.67
C VAL A 27 -23.17 2.67 -0.25
N ASN A 28 -24.35 2.70 -0.89
CA ASN A 28 -25.49 1.87 -0.53
C ASN A 28 -25.38 0.43 -1.00
N ARG A 29 -24.47 0.10 -1.93
CA ARG A 29 -24.37 -1.21 -2.56
C ARG A 29 -23.43 -2.15 -1.79
N SER A 30 -23.97 -2.82 -0.77
CA SER A 30 -23.23 -3.84 0.00
C SER A 30 -23.45 -5.26 -0.52
N LEU A 31 -22.52 -6.17 -0.19
CA LEU A 31 -22.62 -7.60 -0.46
C LEU A 31 -23.91 -8.18 0.13
N LEU A 32 -24.29 -7.77 1.35
CA LEU A 32 -25.56 -8.14 1.99
C LEU A 32 -26.77 -7.83 1.11
N LYS A 33 -26.87 -6.62 0.53
CA LYS A 33 -27.99 -6.24 -0.34
C LYS A 33 -27.96 -6.93 -1.71
N ALA A 34 -26.80 -7.42 -2.15
CA ALA A 34 -26.67 -8.14 -3.41
C ALA A 34 -26.98 -9.64 -3.25
N LEU A 35 -26.72 -10.23 -2.08
CA LEU A 35 -26.95 -11.65 -1.79
C LEU A 35 -28.31 -11.95 -1.16
N PHE A 36 -28.92 -10.99 -0.46
CA PHE A 36 -30.13 -11.22 0.33
C PHE A 36 -31.27 -10.25 -0.03
N THR A 37 -32.49 -10.77 0.00
CA THR A 37 -33.72 -9.95 -0.04
C THR A 37 -33.82 -9.03 1.18
N PRO A 38 -34.62 -7.95 1.14
CA PRO A 38 -34.75 -7.02 2.28
C PRO A 38 -35.15 -7.69 3.60
N ALA A 39 -36.06 -8.68 3.55
CA ALA A 39 -36.48 -9.45 4.72
C ALA A 39 -35.34 -10.31 5.29
N GLN A 40 -34.60 -11.02 4.42
CA GLN A 40 -33.43 -11.80 4.83
C GLN A 40 -32.31 -10.90 5.38
N ALA A 41 -32.08 -9.73 4.80
CA ALA A 41 -31.10 -8.75 5.29
C ALA A 41 -31.47 -8.19 6.68
N GLN A 42 -32.76 -8.03 6.98
CA GLN A 42 -33.24 -7.65 8.31
C GLN A 42 -33.02 -8.78 9.33
N ILE A 43 -33.35 -10.03 8.98
CA ILE A 43 -33.06 -11.21 9.81
C ILE A 43 -31.55 -11.33 10.08
N TYR A 44 -30.73 -11.21 9.03
CA TYR A 44 -29.27 -11.23 9.13
C TYR A 44 -28.75 -10.18 10.12
N ARG A 45 -29.23 -8.92 10.04
CA ARG A 45 -28.83 -7.85 10.97
C ARG A 45 -29.26 -8.14 12.42
N ALA A 46 -30.44 -8.71 12.61
CA ALA A 46 -30.94 -9.08 13.94
C ALA A 46 -30.13 -10.24 14.57
N VAL A 47 -29.73 -11.24 13.76
CA VAL A 47 -28.85 -12.34 14.19
C VAL A 47 -27.43 -11.83 14.43
N SER A 48 -26.86 -11.10 13.47
CA SER A 48 -25.51 -10.54 13.56
C SER A 48 -25.35 -9.70 14.83
N LYS A 49 -26.27 -8.76 15.12
CA LYS A 49 -26.23 -7.95 16.35
C LYS A 49 -26.20 -8.76 17.67
N ARG A 50 -26.71 -10.00 17.68
CA ARG A 50 -26.65 -10.91 18.85
C ARG A 50 -25.36 -11.73 18.90
N VAL A 51 -24.83 -12.11 17.74
CA VAL A 51 -23.70 -13.05 17.60
C VAL A 51 -22.35 -12.33 17.51
N ASP A 52 -22.31 -11.11 16.99
CA ASP A 52 -21.13 -10.27 16.78
C ASP A 52 -20.22 -10.09 18.02
N PRO A 53 -20.72 -9.80 19.25
CA PRO A 53 -19.85 -9.73 20.42
C PRO A 53 -19.18 -11.08 20.75
N ILE A 54 -19.89 -12.19 20.55
CA ILE A 54 -19.36 -13.55 20.77
C ILE A 54 -18.30 -13.87 19.70
N CYS A 55 -18.62 -13.60 18.43
CA CYS A 55 -17.70 -13.75 17.30
C CYS A 55 -16.44 -12.88 17.45
N THR A 56 -16.56 -11.67 17.99
CA THR A 56 -15.42 -10.77 18.26
C THR A 56 -14.51 -11.33 19.35
N VAL A 57 -15.06 -11.86 20.44
CA VAL A 57 -14.28 -12.52 21.50
C VAL A 57 -13.58 -13.77 20.98
N LEU A 58 -14.29 -14.64 20.25
CA LEU A 58 -13.72 -15.85 19.64
C LEU A 58 -12.62 -15.52 18.62
N TYR A 59 -12.81 -14.50 17.79
CA TYR A 59 -11.81 -14.02 16.83
C TYR A 59 -10.55 -13.50 17.52
N THR A 60 -10.72 -12.72 18.61
CA THR A 60 -9.61 -12.26 19.46
C THR A 60 -8.82 -13.44 20.05
N ILE A 61 -9.51 -14.46 20.56
CA ILE A 61 -8.89 -15.69 21.10
C ILE A 61 -8.20 -16.53 20.00
N ALA A 62 -8.70 -16.50 18.76
CA ALA A 62 -8.11 -17.22 17.64
C ALA A 62 -6.73 -16.70 17.19
N PHE A 63 -6.33 -15.49 17.57
CA PHE A 63 -4.99 -14.95 17.28
C PHE A 63 -3.86 -15.64 18.07
N PRO A 64 -3.83 -15.62 19.42
CA PRO A 64 -2.78 -16.29 20.18
C PRO A 64 -2.75 -17.80 19.90
N ILE A 65 -3.90 -18.45 19.70
CA ILE A 65 -3.95 -19.86 19.25
C ILE A 65 -3.16 -20.06 17.95
N GLY A 66 -3.26 -19.15 16.99
CA GLY A 66 -2.51 -19.21 15.74
C GLY A 66 -1.00 -19.09 15.92
N ALA A 67 -0.56 -18.22 16.83
CA ALA A 67 0.85 -18.13 17.22
C ALA A 67 1.34 -19.41 17.93
N SER A 68 0.50 -20.01 18.78
CA SER A 68 0.78 -21.28 19.44
C SER A 68 0.91 -22.44 18.45
N VAL A 69 0.12 -22.50 17.38
CA VAL A 69 0.25 -23.57 16.35
C VAL A 69 1.64 -23.58 15.69
N LEU A 70 2.29 -22.41 15.57
CA LEU A 70 3.63 -22.28 14.99
C LEU A 70 4.77 -22.59 15.98
N THR A 71 4.49 -22.69 17.28
CA THR A 71 5.50 -22.79 18.35
C THR A 71 5.33 -24.00 19.29
N THR A 72 4.21 -24.72 19.20
CA THR A 72 3.90 -25.90 20.03
C THR A 72 4.20 -27.22 19.32
N ARG A 73 4.19 -28.32 20.08
CA ARG A 73 4.35 -29.69 19.55
C ARG A 73 3.26 -30.03 18.52
N THR A 74 3.63 -30.77 17.48
CA THR A 74 2.77 -31.11 16.32
C THR A 74 1.38 -31.63 16.71
N ASP A 75 1.28 -32.49 17.71
CA ASP A 75 0.03 -33.12 18.13
C ASP A 75 -0.97 -32.08 18.68
N LEU A 76 -0.49 -31.21 19.57
CA LEU A 76 -1.27 -30.09 20.12
C LEU A 76 -1.56 -29.05 19.03
N ALA A 77 -0.58 -28.76 18.17
CA ALA A 77 -0.69 -27.81 17.08
C ALA A 77 -1.78 -28.18 16.06
N ARG A 78 -2.02 -29.48 15.80
CA ARG A 78 -3.14 -29.96 14.97
C ARG A 78 -4.50 -29.65 15.59
N VAL A 79 -4.66 -29.91 16.89
CA VAL A 79 -5.90 -29.63 17.63
C VAL A 79 -6.17 -28.13 17.70
N LEU A 80 -5.14 -27.34 18.04
CA LEU A 80 -5.22 -25.87 18.07
C LEU A 80 -5.55 -25.26 16.69
N ALA A 81 -5.09 -25.87 15.60
CA ALA A 81 -5.45 -25.42 14.25
C ALA A 81 -6.95 -25.54 13.97
N VAL A 82 -7.60 -26.62 14.44
CA VAL A 82 -9.06 -26.80 14.31
C VAL A 82 -9.81 -25.76 15.14
N PHE A 83 -9.42 -25.52 16.40
CA PHE A 83 -10.04 -24.49 17.23
C PHE A 83 -9.93 -23.10 16.61
N LYS A 84 -8.76 -22.73 16.08
CA LYS A 84 -8.57 -21.48 15.35
C LYS A 84 -9.48 -21.36 14.12
N PHE A 85 -9.60 -22.42 13.33
CA PHE A 85 -10.49 -22.44 12.17
C PHE A 85 -11.94 -22.18 12.60
N VAL A 86 -12.44 -22.94 13.59
CA VAL A 86 -13.81 -22.85 14.10
C VAL A 86 -14.12 -21.49 14.71
N PHE A 87 -13.18 -20.89 15.45
CA PHE A 87 -13.38 -19.58 16.09
C PHE A 87 -13.29 -18.41 15.11
N GLN A 88 -12.47 -18.52 14.05
CA GLN A 88 -12.18 -17.39 13.17
C GLN A 88 -13.12 -17.33 11.94
N VAL A 89 -13.53 -18.46 11.37
CA VAL A 89 -14.35 -18.51 10.16
C VAL A 89 -15.72 -17.83 10.30
N PRO A 90 -16.50 -18.02 11.39
CA PRO A 90 -17.81 -17.37 11.55
C PRO A 90 -17.71 -15.84 11.52
N THR A 91 -16.75 -15.26 12.25
CA THR A 91 -16.51 -13.81 12.29
C THR A 91 -16.09 -13.27 10.93
N LEU A 92 -15.24 -14.00 10.21
CA LEU A 92 -14.83 -13.63 8.85
C LEU A 92 -16.04 -13.62 7.89
N LEU A 93 -16.90 -14.64 7.93
CA LEU A 93 -18.12 -14.69 7.11
C LEU A 93 -19.10 -13.55 7.45
N LEU A 94 -19.27 -13.23 8.73
CA LEU A 94 -20.15 -12.13 9.17
C LEU A 94 -19.63 -10.77 8.67
N ALA A 95 -18.34 -10.50 8.81
CA ALA A 95 -17.73 -9.24 8.40
C ALA A 95 -17.76 -9.02 6.87
N SER A 96 -17.81 -10.10 6.09
CA SER A 96 -17.89 -10.05 4.63
C SER A 96 -19.22 -9.53 4.08
N ALA A 97 -20.34 -9.76 4.78
CA ALA A 97 -21.65 -9.28 4.34
C ALA A 97 -21.70 -7.73 4.23
N ASP A 98 -20.95 -7.04 5.09
CA ASP A 98 -20.87 -5.57 5.13
C ASP A 98 -19.79 -4.98 4.19
N LEU A 99 -19.22 -5.77 3.28
CA LEU A 99 -18.34 -5.26 2.21
C LEU A 99 -19.15 -4.44 1.21
N ARG A 100 -18.63 -3.26 0.83
CA ARG A 100 -19.23 -2.41 -0.23
C ARG A 100 -18.70 -2.85 -1.59
N LEU A 101 -19.58 -3.24 -2.49
CA LEU A 101 -19.20 -3.88 -3.76
C LEU A 101 -18.46 -2.94 -4.70
N ASP A 102 -18.85 -1.67 -4.76
CA ASP A 102 -18.20 -0.72 -5.66
C ASP A 102 -16.81 -0.32 -5.15
N LEU A 103 -16.61 -0.19 -3.83
CA LEU A 103 -15.27 -0.04 -3.23
C LEU A 103 -14.42 -1.28 -3.45
N LEU A 104 -14.98 -2.49 -3.25
CA LEU A 104 -14.28 -3.74 -3.51
C LEU A 104 -13.87 -3.86 -4.98
N ARG A 105 -14.74 -3.46 -5.92
CA ARG A 105 -14.44 -3.45 -7.36
C ARG A 105 -13.29 -2.50 -7.68
N ILE A 106 -13.31 -1.27 -7.18
CA ILE A 106 -12.22 -0.30 -7.35
C ILE A 106 -10.92 -0.88 -6.76
N LEU A 107 -10.98 -1.37 -5.52
CA LEU A 107 -9.83 -1.94 -4.82
C LEU A 107 -9.23 -3.12 -5.59
N VAL A 108 -10.05 -4.07 -6.06
CA VAL A 108 -9.62 -5.23 -6.86
C VAL A 108 -8.97 -4.82 -8.19
N THR A 109 -9.30 -3.66 -8.76
CA THR A 109 -8.59 -3.14 -9.94
C THR A 109 -7.25 -2.46 -9.62
N THR A 110 -6.93 -2.21 -8.35
CA THR A 110 -5.63 -1.63 -7.97
C THR A 110 -4.51 -2.67 -8.02
N TYR A 111 -3.34 -2.24 -8.50
CA TYR A 111 -2.12 -3.05 -8.44
C TYR A 111 -1.84 -3.53 -7.01
N GLU A 112 -1.99 -2.64 -6.03
CA GLU A 112 -1.72 -2.90 -4.61
C GLU A 112 -2.51 -4.09 -4.06
N PHE A 113 -3.81 -4.12 -4.36
CA PHE A 113 -4.67 -5.19 -3.87
C PHE A 113 -4.30 -6.54 -4.50
N CYS A 114 -4.18 -6.59 -5.83
CA CYS A 114 -3.77 -7.81 -6.55
C CYS A 114 -2.40 -8.29 -6.07
N PHE A 115 -1.47 -7.36 -5.88
CA PHE A 115 -0.13 -7.62 -5.38
C PHE A 115 -0.13 -8.28 -4.00
N PHE A 116 -0.74 -7.63 -2.99
CA PHE A 116 -0.84 -8.20 -1.64
C PHE A 116 -1.62 -9.51 -1.64
N THR A 117 -2.63 -9.65 -2.50
CA THR A 117 -3.43 -10.87 -2.60
C THR A 117 -2.65 -12.07 -3.11
N LEU A 118 -1.86 -11.88 -4.17
CA LEU A 118 -0.98 -12.91 -4.72
C LEU A 118 0.16 -13.25 -3.75
N LEU A 119 0.76 -12.23 -3.13
CA LEU A 119 1.84 -12.41 -2.15
C LEU A 119 1.39 -13.20 -0.91
N ASN A 120 0.22 -12.85 -0.36
CA ASN A 120 -0.37 -13.58 0.76
C ASN A 120 -0.77 -15.00 0.34
N ALA A 121 -1.30 -15.20 -0.88
CA ALA A 121 -1.66 -16.52 -1.38
C ALA A 121 -0.43 -17.43 -1.53
N ALA A 122 0.64 -16.96 -2.18
CA ALA A 122 1.90 -17.68 -2.32
C ALA A 122 2.49 -18.02 -0.94
N THR A 123 2.48 -17.08 0.00
CA THR A 123 2.92 -17.31 1.39
C THR A 123 2.11 -18.41 2.07
N CYS A 124 0.79 -18.44 1.86
CA CYS A 124 -0.10 -19.46 2.42
C CYS A 124 0.10 -20.84 1.76
N VAL A 125 0.41 -20.89 0.47
CA VAL A 125 0.81 -22.14 -0.22
C VAL A 125 2.12 -22.67 0.33
N ILE A 126 3.16 -21.83 0.43
CA ILE A 126 4.47 -22.22 0.99
C ILE A 126 4.33 -22.70 2.44
N LEU A 127 3.56 -21.98 3.26
CA LEU A 127 3.26 -22.39 4.64
C LEU A 127 2.52 -23.74 4.68
N SER A 128 1.58 -23.99 3.76
CA SER A 128 0.87 -25.26 3.67
C SER A 128 1.82 -26.41 3.32
N MET A 129 2.67 -26.23 2.31
CA MET A 129 3.69 -27.20 1.91
C MET A 129 4.68 -27.50 3.06
N HIS A 130 5.04 -26.47 3.84
CA HIS A 130 5.93 -26.62 4.99
C HIS A 130 5.27 -27.35 6.18
N LEU A 131 3.97 -27.14 6.42
CA LEU A 131 3.25 -27.80 7.51
C LEU A 131 2.92 -29.26 7.20
N GLY A 132 2.61 -29.59 5.94
CA GLY A 132 2.50 -30.97 5.43
C GLY A 132 1.42 -31.85 6.07
N ASP A 133 0.54 -31.30 6.91
CA ASP A 133 -0.47 -32.04 7.67
C ASP A 133 -1.74 -31.22 7.90
N GLN A 134 -2.62 -31.67 8.81
CA GLN A 134 -3.89 -31.02 9.14
C GLN A 134 -3.77 -29.51 9.47
N ARG A 135 -2.60 -29.00 9.88
CA ARG A 135 -2.38 -27.56 10.14
C ARG A 135 -2.52 -26.70 8.87
N MET A 136 -2.47 -27.31 7.67
CA MET A 136 -2.74 -26.64 6.38
C MET A 136 -4.10 -25.91 6.33
N ILE A 137 -5.09 -26.32 7.12
CA ILE A 137 -6.40 -25.62 7.21
C ILE A 137 -6.29 -24.16 7.67
N LEU A 138 -5.17 -23.78 8.30
CA LEU A 138 -4.92 -22.39 8.70
C LEU A 138 -4.60 -21.47 7.54
N ALA A 139 -4.02 -21.98 6.45
CA ALA A 139 -3.60 -21.18 5.31
C ALA A 139 -4.75 -20.35 4.67
N PRO A 140 -5.92 -20.93 4.31
CA PRO A 140 -7.03 -20.13 3.79
C PRO A 140 -7.60 -19.15 4.82
N VAL A 141 -7.61 -19.50 6.11
CA VAL A 141 -8.10 -18.63 7.19
C VAL A 141 -7.16 -17.43 7.40
N TYR A 142 -5.85 -17.63 7.36
CA TYR A 142 -4.86 -16.55 7.40
C TYR A 142 -4.95 -15.66 6.16
N TRP A 143 -5.00 -16.26 4.96
CA TRP A 143 -5.14 -15.52 3.72
C TRP A 143 -6.39 -14.62 3.75
N TYR A 144 -7.55 -15.20 4.05
CA TYR A 144 -8.82 -14.45 4.08
C TYR A 144 -8.86 -13.42 5.21
N GLY A 145 -8.29 -13.73 6.39
CA GLY A 145 -8.19 -12.77 7.49
C GLY A 145 -7.35 -11.54 7.13
N VAL A 146 -6.25 -11.71 6.40
CA VAL A 146 -5.47 -10.57 5.90
C VAL A 146 -6.25 -9.79 4.83
N GLN A 147 -7.00 -10.47 3.95
CA GLN A 147 -7.89 -9.80 2.99
C GLN A 147 -8.97 -8.97 3.67
N MET A 148 -9.64 -9.52 4.68
CA MET A 148 -10.66 -8.80 5.45
C MET A 148 -10.12 -7.52 6.07
N ASN A 149 -8.87 -7.53 6.57
CA ASN A 149 -8.23 -6.33 7.12
C ASN A 149 -7.90 -5.30 6.03
N VAL A 150 -7.42 -5.72 4.85
CA VAL A 150 -7.19 -4.82 3.70
C VAL A 150 -8.51 -4.21 3.21
N TRP A 151 -9.59 -4.99 3.19
CA TRP A 151 -10.92 -4.50 2.86
C TRP A 151 -11.49 -3.57 3.95
N ALA A 152 -11.17 -3.80 5.22
CA ALA A 152 -11.57 -2.94 6.34
C ALA A 152 -10.85 -1.58 6.33
N ASP A 153 -9.56 -1.53 5.98
CA ASP A 153 -8.84 -0.26 5.76
C ASP A 153 -9.45 0.52 4.58
N ALA A 154 -9.90 -0.18 3.53
CA ALA A 154 -10.69 0.41 2.45
C ALA A 154 -12.12 0.83 2.87
N LYS A 155 -12.67 0.31 3.98
CA LYS A 155 -13.93 0.80 4.60
C LYS A 155 -13.67 2.08 5.41
N LEU A 156 -13.09 3.12 4.80
CA LEU A 156 -13.15 4.48 5.33
C LEU A 156 -14.62 4.93 5.38
N THR A 157 -15.25 4.67 6.52
CA THR A 157 -16.67 4.90 6.78
C THR A 157 -16.80 6.16 7.62
N PRO A 158 -17.44 7.24 7.13
CA PRO A 158 -17.47 8.51 7.85
C PRO A 158 -18.27 8.46 9.17
N ASP A 159 -19.14 7.46 9.35
CA ASP A 159 -20.13 7.41 10.43
C ASP A 159 -19.88 6.31 11.50
N VAL A 160 -18.69 5.69 11.53
CA VAL A 160 -18.34 4.73 12.61
C VAL A 160 -17.59 5.46 13.71
N HIS A 161 -18.32 5.83 14.77
CA HIS A 161 -17.70 6.25 16.02
C HIS A 161 -16.78 5.13 16.55
N PRO A 162 -15.52 5.42 16.93
CA PRO A 162 -14.62 4.42 17.46
C PRO A 162 -15.16 3.90 18.79
N VAL A 163 -15.33 2.58 18.89
CA VAL A 163 -15.68 1.92 20.17
C VAL A 163 -14.41 1.86 21.02
N GLU A 164 -14.28 2.78 21.96
CA GLU A 164 -13.22 2.74 22.98
C GLU A 164 -13.46 1.56 23.93
N LEU A 165 -12.58 0.55 23.86
CA LEU A 165 -12.74 -0.69 24.64
C LEU A 165 -12.05 -0.65 26.02
N VAL A 166 -11.03 0.20 26.22
CA VAL A 166 -10.48 0.58 27.53
C VAL A 166 -9.89 1.99 27.44
N SER A 167 -10.22 2.85 28.41
CA SER A 167 -9.55 4.15 28.63
C SER A 167 -8.96 4.19 30.04
N THR A 168 -7.65 4.38 30.14
CA THR A 168 -6.93 4.70 31.38
C THR A 168 -5.90 5.78 31.10
N SER A 169 -5.72 6.68 32.07
CA SER A 169 -5.54 8.13 31.83
C SER A 169 -4.22 8.62 31.21
N ASN A 170 -3.35 7.74 30.69
CA ASN A 170 -2.11 8.18 30.02
C ASN A 170 -1.56 7.30 28.89
N HIS A 171 -2.07 6.09 28.63
CA HIS A 171 -1.62 5.28 27.49
C HIS A 171 -2.70 4.41 26.87
N THR A 172 -2.89 4.55 25.55
CA THR A 172 -3.72 3.66 24.73
C THR A 172 -2.83 2.81 23.82
N MET A 173 -2.55 1.56 24.19
CA MET A 173 -2.00 0.55 23.28
C MET A 173 -3.14 -0.34 22.77
N SER A 174 -3.30 -0.39 21.45
CA SER A 174 -4.21 -1.33 20.79
C SER A 174 -3.50 -2.67 20.58
N SER A 175 -4.25 -3.73 20.26
CA SER A 175 -3.72 -5.08 19.93
C SER A 175 -3.00 -5.14 18.57
N THR A 176 -2.37 -4.03 18.19
CA THR A 176 -1.74 -3.74 16.91
C THR A 176 -0.27 -4.13 16.88
N ASP A 177 0.25 -4.75 17.96
CA ASP A 177 1.58 -5.33 18.06
C ASP A 177 1.52 -6.87 18.12
N PHE A 178 2.08 -7.58 17.11
CA PHE A 178 3.45 -8.12 17.19
C PHE A 178 3.85 -9.08 16.03
N LEU A 179 3.01 -10.06 15.65
CA LEU A 179 3.51 -11.32 15.06
C LEU A 179 3.71 -11.42 13.53
N LEU A 180 4.83 -10.81 13.13
CA LEU A 180 5.85 -11.18 12.14
C LEU A 180 5.59 -11.55 10.65
N ASN A 181 4.40 -11.87 10.15
CA ASN A 181 4.22 -12.00 8.68
C ASN A 181 3.04 -11.18 8.14
N ALA A 182 1.88 -11.25 8.80
CA ALA A 182 0.90 -10.18 8.68
C ALA A 182 1.45 -8.84 9.18
N PHE A 183 2.45 -8.86 10.07
CA PHE A 183 3.02 -7.66 10.68
C PHE A 183 3.79 -6.81 9.68
N THR A 184 4.58 -7.38 8.76
CA THR A 184 5.28 -6.56 7.76
C THR A 184 4.29 -5.78 6.90
N THR A 185 3.17 -6.40 6.50
CA THR A 185 2.13 -5.78 5.66
C THR A 185 1.20 -4.85 6.44
N MET A 186 0.74 -5.26 7.62
CA MET A 186 -0.12 -4.46 8.50
C MET A 186 0.65 -3.28 9.11
N THR A 187 1.86 -3.46 9.62
CA THR A 187 2.68 -2.33 10.11
C THR A 187 3.03 -1.36 8.98
N VAL A 188 3.22 -1.83 7.75
CA VAL A 188 3.34 -0.95 6.56
C VAL A 188 2.07 -0.13 6.34
N LEU A 189 0.90 -0.76 6.29
CA LEU A 189 -0.36 -0.05 6.06
C LEU A 189 -0.74 0.85 7.24
N MET A 190 -0.59 0.39 8.47
CA MET A 190 -0.89 1.13 9.69
C MET A 190 0.09 2.28 9.95
N ALA A 191 1.39 2.11 9.70
CA ALA A 191 2.34 3.21 9.77
C ALA A 191 2.07 4.25 8.68
N ARG A 192 1.68 3.82 7.47
CA ARG A 192 1.24 4.71 6.37
C ARG A 192 -0.03 5.48 6.73
N THR A 193 -1.03 4.83 7.32
CA THR A 193 -2.29 5.44 7.76
C THR A 193 -2.08 6.37 8.97
N ALA A 194 -1.27 5.97 9.95
CA ALA A 194 -0.88 6.80 11.09
C ALA A 194 -0.05 8.02 10.66
N TYR A 195 0.90 7.84 9.72
CA TYR A 195 1.65 8.95 9.12
C TYR A 195 0.72 9.91 8.38
N ARG A 196 -0.18 9.42 7.53
CA ARG A 196 -1.20 10.25 6.85
C ARG A 196 -2.07 11.01 7.86
N LYS A 197 -2.55 10.35 8.92
CA LYS A 197 -3.34 10.99 9.99
C LYS A 197 -2.54 12.06 10.74
N ARG A 198 -1.25 11.81 11.02
CA ARG A 198 -0.35 12.77 11.67
C ARG A 198 -0.03 13.97 10.78
N VAL A 199 0.17 13.77 9.48
CA VAL A 199 0.37 14.85 8.50
C VAL A 199 -0.89 15.70 8.35
N LEU A 200 -2.09 15.08 8.33
CA LEU A 200 -3.36 15.81 8.33
C LEU A 200 -3.61 16.57 9.65
N SER A 201 -3.21 15.99 10.79
CA SER A 201 -3.32 16.63 12.11
C SER A 201 -2.30 17.75 12.35
N ASN A 202 -1.14 17.70 11.69
CA ASN A 202 -0.10 18.73 11.76
C ASN A 202 -0.21 19.71 10.58
N GLY A 203 -1.42 19.95 10.06
CA GLY A 203 -1.70 20.91 8.99
C GLY A 203 -1.45 22.35 9.44
N SER A 204 -0.19 22.77 9.44
CA SER A 204 0.23 24.17 9.57
C SER A 204 -0.14 24.95 8.30
N ASP A 205 -0.29 26.26 8.46
CA ASP A 205 -0.91 27.25 7.56
C ASP A 205 -0.18 27.51 6.20
N ASP A 206 0.68 26.60 5.74
CA ASP A 206 1.33 26.68 4.43
C ASP A 206 0.33 26.31 3.31
N ASP A 207 0.02 27.26 2.41
CA ASP A 207 -0.92 27.04 1.30
C ASP A 207 -0.49 25.80 0.46
N PRO A 208 -1.23 24.67 0.53
CA PRO A 208 -0.80 23.40 -0.05
C PRO A 208 -0.77 23.42 -1.59
N ARG A 209 -1.21 24.52 -2.21
CA ARG A 209 -1.29 24.75 -3.65
C ARG A 209 0.01 25.29 -4.26
N VAL A 210 1.06 25.54 -3.48
CA VAL A 210 2.32 26.11 -4.00
C VAL A 210 3.54 25.50 -3.30
N LEU A 211 4.24 24.57 -3.97
CA LEU A 211 5.43 23.90 -3.41
C LEU A 211 6.71 24.22 -4.20
N ARG A 212 7.79 24.53 -3.48
CA ARG A 212 9.14 24.66 -4.06
C ARG A 212 9.82 23.30 -4.18
N PHE A 213 10.73 23.13 -5.15
CA PHE A 213 11.47 21.88 -5.38
C PHE A 213 12.09 21.27 -4.10
N ARG A 214 12.78 22.08 -3.29
CA ARG A 214 13.35 21.64 -1.99
C ARG A 214 12.29 21.06 -1.04
N GLN A 215 11.11 21.69 -0.94
CA GLN A 215 10.02 21.18 -0.10
C GLN A 215 9.45 19.89 -0.68
N LEU A 216 9.36 19.78 -2.01
CA LEU A 216 8.85 18.58 -2.69
C LEU A 216 9.77 17.36 -2.48
N VAL A 217 11.10 17.55 -2.58
CA VAL A 217 12.10 16.52 -2.22
C VAL A 217 12.01 16.16 -0.74
N LEU A 218 11.98 17.13 0.18
CA LEU A 218 11.84 16.85 1.62
C LEU A 218 10.53 16.11 1.93
N ARG A 219 9.43 16.44 1.24
CA ARG A 219 8.15 15.75 1.37
C ARG A 219 8.24 14.32 0.86
N LEU A 220 8.90 14.06 -0.27
CA LEU A 220 9.19 12.70 -0.75
C LEU A 220 9.99 11.91 0.28
N LEU A 221 11.12 12.46 0.75
CA LEU A 221 11.99 11.81 1.76
C LEU A 221 11.27 11.56 3.10
N SER A 222 10.23 12.34 3.41
CA SER A 222 9.36 12.13 4.57
C SER A 222 8.25 11.09 4.31
N THR A 223 7.93 10.75 3.07
CA THR A 223 6.85 9.78 2.80
C THR A 223 7.22 8.39 3.32
N PHE A 224 6.24 7.74 3.95
CA PHE A 224 6.40 6.37 4.42
C PHE A 224 6.84 5.42 3.30
N ASP A 225 6.25 5.53 2.10
CA ASP A 225 6.56 4.66 0.96
C ASP A 225 8.03 4.80 0.54
N PHE A 226 8.59 6.02 0.51
CA PHE A 226 10.03 6.24 0.25
C PHE A 226 10.90 5.68 1.38
N GLN A 227 10.62 6.02 2.64
CA GLN A 227 11.44 5.61 3.78
C GLN A 227 11.49 4.09 3.93
N PHE A 228 10.34 3.43 3.80
CA PHE A 228 10.24 1.98 3.84
C PHE A 228 11.07 1.34 2.72
N LEU A 229 10.93 1.80 1.47
CA LEU A 229 11.61 1.22 0.34
C LEU A 229 13.13 1.49 0.37
N SER A 230 13.55 2.71 0.72
CA SER A 230 14.95 3.07 0.97
C SER A 230 15.58 2.18 2.06
N LEU A 231 14.85 1.89 3.14
CA LEU A 231 15.30 0.96 4.17
C LEU A 231 15.42 -0.48 3.65
N GLN A 232 14.43 -1.01 2.91
CA GLN A 232 14.52 -2.36 2.33
C GLN A 232 15.70 -2.49 1.36
N ILE A 233 15.89 -1.50 0.49
CA ILE A 233 17.01 -1.43 -0.45
C ILE A 233 18.33 -1.42 0.32
N THR A 234 18.49 -0.53 1.29
CA THR A 234 19.73 -0.39 2.07
C THR A 234 20.07 -1.66 2.83
N LEU A 235 19.10 -2.25 3.54
CA LEU A 235 19.29 -3.52 4.25
C LEU A 235 19.66 -4.67 3.30
N GLY A 236 19.03 -4.75 2.12
CA GLY A 236 19.38 -5.74 1.10
C GLY A 236 20.81 -5.56 0.55
N HIS A 237 21.24 -4.33 0.32
CA HIS A 237 22.60 -4.04 -0.19
C HIS A 237 23.68 -4.26 0.89
N ILE A 238 23.42 -3.95 2.16
CA ILE A 238 24.34 -4.31 3.26
C ILE A 238 24.48 -5.84 3.34
N CYS A 239 23.41 -6.60 3.16
CA CYS A 239 23.50 -8.07 3.12
C CYS A 239 24.32 -8.59 1.94
N LEU A 240 24.24 -7.94 0.77
CA LEU A 240 25.14 -8.25 -0.35
C LEU A 240 26.60 -7.94 -0.03
N CYS A 241 26.91 -6.81 0.62
CA CYS A 241 28.27 -6.51 1.07
C CYS A 241 28.79 -7.55 2.07
N VAL A 242 27.95 -8.01 3.00
CA VAL A 242 28.30 -9.09 3.95
C VAL A 242 28.55 -10.42 3.22
N ILE A 243 27.72 -10.78 2.23
CA ILE A 243 27.89 -11.99 1.40
C ILE A 243 29.15 -11.90 0.51
N ALA A 244 29.46 -10.73 -0.02
CA ALA A 244 30.69 -10.42 -0.75
C ALA A 244 31.91 -10.18 0.17
N THR A 245 31.77 -10.39 1.48
CA THR A 245 32.84 -10.20 2.49
C THR A 245 33.52 -8.82 2.43
N TRP A 246 32.77 -7.78 2.07
CA TRP A 246 33.23 -6.40 1.89
C TRP A 246 34.35 -6.20 0.86
N ASP A 247 34.41 -7.07 -0.17
CA ASP A 247 35.42 -6.98 -1.23
C ASP A 247 35.10 -5.94 -2.33
N ILE A 248 35.94 -5.88 -3.37
CA ILE A 248 35.81 -4.92 -4.49
C ILE A 248 34.47 -5.01 -5.25
N ARG A 249 33.74 -6.13 -5.18
CA ARG A 249 32.39 -6.24 -5.78
C ARG A 249 31.39 -5.33 -5.08
N CYS A 250 31.67 -4.90 -3.85
CA CYS A 250 30.84 -3.95 -3.11
C CYS A 250 30.74 -2.57 -3.78
N TYR A 251 31.67 -2.19 -4.66
CA TYR A 251 31.52 -0.98 -5.49
C TYR A 251 30.37 -1.11 -6.51
N SER A 252 30.16 -2.31 -7.07
CA SER A 252 29.02 -2.60 -7.95
C SER A 252 27.70 -2.60 -7.15
N VAL A 253 27.72 -3.17 -5.93
CA VAL A 253 26.59 -3.11 -4.99
C VAL A 253 26.26 -1.65 -4.62
N LEU A 254 27.26 -0.81 -4.33
CA LEU A 254 27.06 0.61 -4.03
C LEU A 254 26.52 1.38 -5.25
N ALA A 255 26.99 1.09 -6.46
CA ALA A 255 26.46 1.68 -7.68
C ALA A 255 24.97 1.31 -7.89
N SER A 256 24.60 0.04 -7.69
CA SER A 256 23.19 -0.41 -7.69
C SER A 256 22.35 0.32 -6.65
N TRP A 257 22.87 0.48 -5.42
CA TRP A 257 22.20 1.21 -4.34
C TRP A 257 21.95 2.68 -4.70
N LEU A 258 22.94 3.34 -5.31
CA LEU A 258 22.83 4.72 -5.80
C LEU A 258 21.80 4.85 -6.93
N TRP A 259 21.84 3.96 -7.93
CA TRP A 259 20.87 3.95 -9.04
C TRP A 259 19.44 3.72 -8.57
N LEU A 260 19.21 2.88 -7.56
CA LEU A 260 17.89 2.71 -6.96
C LEU A 260 17.42 3.97 -6.22
N HIS A 261 18.27 4.60 -5.40
CA HIS A 261 17.89 5.84 -4.70
C HIS A 261 17.68 7.02 -5.66
N TRP A 262 18.44 7.07 -6.76
CA TRP A 262 18.16 7.97 -7.88
C TRP A 262 16.78 7.67 -8.47
N ALA A 263 16.48 6.41 -8.81
CA ALA A 263 15.19 6.03 -9.38
C ALA A 263 13.99 6.38 -8.47
N LEU A 264 14.17 6.29 -7.13
CA LEU A 264 13.17 6.73 -6.17
C LEU A 264 13.01 8.26 -6.11
N THR A 265 14.09 9.03 -6.27
CA THR A 265 14.04 10.50 -6.21
C THR A 265 13.55 11.16 -7.49
N LEU A 266 13.50 10.44 -8.62
CA LEU A 266 12.86 10.90 -9.87
C LEU A 266 11.38 11.31 -9.70
N ASP A 267 10.67 10.72 -8.73
CA ASP A 267 9.28 11.11 -8.44
C ASP A 267 9.17 12.54 -7.90
N ALA A 268 10.25 13.09 -7.32
CA ALA A 268 10.29 14.49 -6.85
C ALA A 268 10.77 15.50 -7.90
N LEU A 269 11.08 15.09 -9.14
CA LEU A 269 11.43 16.03 -10.20
C LEU A 269 10.17 16.68 -10.79
N THR A 270 10.16 18.02 -10.85
CA THR A 270 9.13 18.79 -11.55
C THR A 270 9.22 18.58 -13.08
N PRO A 271 8.14 18.84 -13.84
CA PRO A 271 8.15 18.71 -15.30
C PRO A 271 9.23 19.56 -15.98
N ALA A 272 9.49 20.78 -15.49
CA ALA A 272 10.59 21.62 -15.99
C ALA A 272 11.97 21.02 -15.71
N ALA A 273 12.19 20.39 -14.54
CA ALA A 273 13.44 19.68 -14.26
C ALA A 273 13.59 18.43 -15.16
N ARG A 274 12.49 17.68 -15.39
CA ARG A 274 12.45 16.54 -16.31
C ARG A 274 12.77 16.97 -17.75
N SER A 275 12.18 18.08 -18.24
CA SER A 275 12.39 18.55 -19.61
C SER A 275 13.82 19.07 -19.85
N VAL A 276 14.40 19.81 -18.89
CA VAL A 276 15.81 20.25 -18.94
C VAL A 276 16.76 19.06 -18.97
N LEU A 277 16.50 18.03 -18.16
CA LEU A 277 17.28 16.78 -18.14
C LEU A 277 16.94 15.83 -19.32
N ARG A 278 16.04 16.22 -20.23
CA ARG A 278 15.50 15.40 -21.33
C ARG A 278 15.03 14.02 -20.87
N PHE A 279 14.46 13.97 -19.67
CA PHE A 279 14.19 12.74 -18.97
C PHE A 279 13.01 11.99 -19.59
N GLN A 280 13.21 10.71 -19.93
CA GLN A 280 12.19 9.85 -20.51
C GLN A 280 11.85 8.69 -19.56
N ASN A 281 10.56 8.44 -19.34
CA ASN A 281 10.09 7.34 -18.48
C ASN A 281 10.68 5.98 -18.90
N HIS A 282 10.88 5.76 -20.21
CA HIS A 282 11.52 4.57 -20.76
C HIS A 282 12.93 4.31 -20.22
N LEU A 283 13.74 5.36 -19.98
CA LEU A 283 15.07 5.22 -19.39
C LEU A 283 14.98 4.70 -17.95
N THR A 284 14.02 5.21 -17.17
CA THR A 284 13.74 4.70 -15.81
C THR A 284 13.34 3.23 -15.84
N ILE A 285 12.43 2.86 -16.75
CA ILE A 285 11.95 1.48 -16.89
C ILE A 285 13.12 0.56 -17.28
N LEU A 286 13.99 0.97 -18.20
CA LEU A 286 15.18 0.23 -18.59
C LEU A 286 16.16 0.05 -17.41
N VAL A 287 16.43 1.11 -16.65
CA VAL A 287 17.30 1.05 -15.45
C VAL A 287 16.70 0.11 -14.40
N LEU A 288 15.40 0.19 -14.12
CA LEU A 288 14.71 -0.70 -13.18
C LEU A 288 14.72 -2.16 -13.65
N LEU A 289 14.54 -2.42 -14.95
CA LEU A 289 14.63 -3.77 -15.55
C LEU A 289 16.05 -4.35 -15.41
N LEU A 290 17.08 -3.55 -15.67
CA LEU A 290 18.48 -3.97 -15.53
C LEU A 290 18.82 -4.32 -14.07
N ILE A 291 18.39 -3.49 -13.11
CA ILE A 291 18.62 -3.75 -11.69
C ILE A 291 17.81 -4.96 -11.20
N ALA A 292 16.56 -5.12 -11.64
CA ALA A 292 15.75 -6.30 -11.34
C ALA A 292 16.39 -7.58 -11.89
N THR A 293 16.92 -7.54 -13.12
CA THR A 293 17.64 -8.67 -13.74
C THR A 293 18.91 -9.01 -12.95
N MET A 294 19.72 -8.00 -12.60
CA MET A 294 20.90 -8.19 -11.74
C MET A 294 20.55 -8.80 -10.39
N GLN A 295 19.44 -8.38 -9.77
CA GLN A 295 18.97 -8.90 -8.48
C GLN A 295 18.46 -10.35 -8.58
N ILE A 296 17.81 -10.73 -9.67
CA ILE A 296 17.42 -12.12 -9.96
C ILE A 296 18.66 -13.00 -10.14
N LEU A 297 19.58 -12.61 -11.03
CA LEU A 297 20.83 -13.35 -11.29
C LEU A 297 21.71 -13.48 -10.03
N THR A 298 21.78 -12.42 -9.22
CA THR A 298 22.50 -12.47 -7.93
C THR A 298 21.84 -13.44 -6.95
N SER A 299 20.50 -13.47 -6.90
CA SER A 299 19.74 -14.40 -6.05
C SER A 299 19.93 -15.85 -6.50
N GLU A 300 19.88 -16.11 -7.81
CA GLU A 300 20.16 -17.42 -8.40
C GLU A 300 21.60 -17.87 -8.13
N HIS A 301 22.58 -16.98 -8.29
CA HIS A 301 23.98 -17.28 -7.98
C HIS A 301 24.19 -17.63 -6.50
N ILE A 302 23.54 -16.90 -5.58
CA ILE A 302 23.59 -17.18 -4.14
C ILE A 302 22.92 -18.52 -3.80
N LEU A 303 21.84 -18.89 -4.50
CA LEU A 303 21.11 -20.16 -4.30
C LEU A 303 21.83 -21.38 -4.91
N SER A 304 22.51 -21.20 -6.05
CA SER A 304 23.29 -22.25 -6.73
C SER A 304 24.69 -22.44 -6.14
N SER A 305 25.22 -21.43 -5.45
CA SER A 305 26.47 -21.50 -4.69
C SER A 305 26.32 -22.35 -3.43
N GLY A 306 26.27 -23.68 -3.58
CA GLY A 306 26.10 -24.68 -2.50
C GLY A 306 27.20 -24.74 -1.43
N SER A 307 28.03 -23.71 -1.33
CA SER A 307 29.00 -23.51 -0.26
C SER A 307 28.28 -23.22 1.06
N GLN A 308 28.39 -24.15 2.02
CA GLN A 308 27.84 -23.99 3.37
C GLN A 308 28.33 -22.70 4.05
N ASN A 309 29.52 -22.21 3.69
CA ASN A 309 30.09 -20.97 4.21
C ASN A 309 29.22 -19.74 3.88
N VAL A 310 28.60 -19.70 2.69
CA VAL A 310 27.75 -18.57 2.26
C VAL A 310 26.40 -18.59 3.00
N HIS A 311 25.78 -19.76 3.12
CA HIS A 311 24.52 -19.94 3.87
C HIS A 311 24.68 -19.83 5.40
N GLY A 312 25.90 -19.98 5.91
CA GLY A 312 26.24 -19.86 7.33
C GLY A 312 26.43 -18.42 7.83
N LEU A 313 26.59 -17.44 6.93
CA LEU A 313 26.87 -16.05 7.31
C LEU A 313 25.78 -15.45 8.20
N VAL A 314 26.18 -15.00 9.39
CA VAL A 314 25.33 -14.34 10.37
C VAL A 314 25.34 -12.84 10.11
N PHE A 315 24.19 -12.27 9.80
CA PHE A 315 23.98 -10.84 9.62
C PHE A 315 23.76 -10.11 10.95
N LEU A 316 22.96 -10.72 11.84
CA LEU A 316 22.68 -10.20 13.17
C LEU A 316 22.65 -11.36 14.18
N ARG A 317 23.40 -11.23 15.27
CA ARG A 317 23.26 -12.06 16.47
C ARG A 317 22.78 -11.16 17.60
N ALA A 318 21.62 -11.48 18.17
CA ALA A 318 21.07 -10.81 19.33
C ALA A 318 20.71 -11.86 20.39
N ASP A 319 20.92 -11.57 21.66
CA ASP A 319 20.33 -12.34 22.75
C ASP A 319 19.03 -11.64 23.18
N ILE A 320 17.92 -12.34 23.07
CA ILE A 320 16.59 -11.82 23.40
C ILE A 320 15.92 -12.83 24.33
N PHE A 321 15.70 -12.45 25.58
CA PHE A 321 15.17 -13.31 26.66
C PHE A 321 15.97 -14.61 26.88
N GLY A 322 17.30 -14.55 26.82
CA GLY A 322 18.18 -15.72 27.01
C GLY A 322 18.17 -16.71 25.84
N ARG A 323 17.71 -16.26 24.66
CA ARG A 323 17.69 -17.02 23.42
C ARG A 323 18.51 -16.28 22.37
N GLN A 324 19.53 -16.94 21.83
CA GLN A 324 20.27 -16.40 20.69
C GLN A 324 19.40 -16.40 19.43
N VAL A 325 18.99 -15.21 19.01
CA VAL A 325 18.36 -14.96 17.71
C VAL A 325 19.47 -14.70 16.70
N VAL A 326 19.56 -15.58 15.70
CA VAL A 326 20.58 -15.54 14.64
C VAL A 326 19.89 -15.28 13.30
N ALA A 327 19.97 -14.03 12.82
CA ALA A 327 19.54 -13.70 11.46
C ALA A 327 20.66 -14.05 10.47
N LYS A 328 20.38 -14.98 9.55
CA LYS A 328 21.31 -15.37 8.48
C LYS A 328 21.22 -14.40 7.30
N ALA A 329 22.35 -14.03 6.72
CA ALA A 329 22.45 -13.04 5.65
C ALA A 329 21.68 -13.47 4.38
N VAL A 330 21.80 -14.73 3.95
CA VAL A 330 21.17 -15.23 2.72
C VAL A 330 19.62 -15.23 2.77
N PRO A 331 18.95 -15.87 3.75
CA PRO A 331 17.48 -15.82 3.83
C PRO A 331 16.93 -14.40 4.00
N PHE A 332 17.66 -13.54 4.75
CA PHE A 332 17.29 -12.15 4.92
C PHE A 332 17.43 -11.37 3.59
N TYR A 333 18.55 -11.52 2.88
CA TYR A 333 18.74 -10.95 1.54
C TYR A 333 17.63 -11.39 0.58
N LEU A 334 17.33 -12.69 0.49
CA LEU A 334 16.30 -13.19 -0.42
C LEU A 334 14.91 -12.63 -0.10
N SER A 335 14.55 -12.54 1.19
CA SER A 335 13.31 -11.89 1.64
C SER A 335 13.26 -10.40 1.24
N ARG A 336 14.36 -9.65 1.45
CA ARG A 336 14.44 -8.24 1.07
C ARG A 336 14.44 -8.05 -0.44
N GLY A 337 15.21 -8.84 -1.17
CA GLY A 337 15.36 -8.77 -2.62
C GLY A 337 14.05 -9.07 -3.34
N PHE A 338 13.31 -10.09 -2.91
CA PHE A 338 11.97 -10.35 -3.41
C PHE A 338 11.03 -9.16 -3.15
N THR A 339 11.05 -8.59 -1.94
CA THR A 339 10.26 -7.37 -1.63
C THR A 339 10.62 -6.22 -2.57
N THR A 340 11.92 -5.95 -2.79
CA THR A 340 12.37 -4.86 -3.67
C THR A 340 12.01 -5.10 -5.13
N LEU A 341 12.17 -6.32 -5.66
CA LEU A 341 11.76 -6.68 -7.02
C LEU A 341 10.27 -6.37 -7.28
N LEU A 342 9.42 -6.69 -6.30
CA LEU A 342 7.98 -6.43 -6.39
C LEU A 342 7.67 -4.94 -6.34
N TRP A 343 8.43 -4.15 -5.57
CA TRP A 343 8.35 -2.68 -5.61
C TRP A 343 8.88 -2.08 -6.92
N MET A 344 9.92 -2.65 -7.54
CA MET A 344 10.37 -2.23 -8.88
C MET A 344 9.29 -2.52 -9.92
N ALA A 345 8.66 -3.69 -9.89
CA ALA A 345 7.54 -4.03 -10.75
C ALA A 345 6.34 -3.09 -10.57
N ARG A 346 6.03 -2.68 -9.32
CA ARG A 346 5.04 -1.64 -9.01
C ARG A 346 5.38 -0.29 -9.64
N ILE A 347 6.63 0.16 -9.50
CA ILE A 347 7.09 1.45 -10.05
C ILE A 347 7.05 1.40 -11.58
N MET A 348 7.56 0.33 -12.21
CA MET A 348 7.45 0.12 -13.66
C MET A 348 6.00 0.11 -14.15
N TRP A 349 5.10 -0.60 -13.48
CA TRP A 349 3.67 -0.64 -13.84
C TRP A 349 3.02 0.75 -13.80
N ARG A 350 3.39 1.58 -12.82
CA ARG A 350 2.95 2.98 -12.74
C ARG A 350 3.57 3.79 -13.88
N LEU A 351 4.88 3.76 -14.08
CA LEU A 351 5.57 4.47 -15.17
C LEU A 351 5.09 4.08 -16.59
N LEU A 352 4.52 2.89 -16.76
CA LEU A 352 3.91 2.40 -18.01
C LEU A 352 2.46 2.87 -18.22
N ARG A 353 1.79 3.40 -17.19
CA ARG A 353 0.37 3.81 -17.22
C ARG A 353 0.13 5.28 -16.85
N SER A 354 1.06 5.88 -16.13
CA SER A 354 1.00 7.26 -15.66
C SER A 354 1.49 8.24 -16.72
N ASP A 355 0.81 9.38 -16.80
CA ASP A 355 1.27 10.51 -17.61
C ASP A 355 2.56 11.11 -17.02
N PRO A 356 3.42 11.76 -17.84
CA PRO A 356 4.73 12.25 -17.41
C PRO A 356 4.69 13.36 -16.35
N ASP A 357 3.52 13.94 -16.08
CA ASP A 357 3.28 14.98 -15.07
C ASP A 357 2.65 14.44 -13.77
N GLU A 358 2.41 13.13 -13.65
CA GLU A 358 1.82 12.47 -12.47
C GLU A 358 2.89 12.11 -11.41
N LEU A 359 2.56 12.38 -10.14
CA LEU A 359 3.34 12.02 -8.94
C LEU A 359 2.92 10.65 -8.39
N THR A 360 3.83 9.69 -8.48
CA THR A 360 3.57 8.27 -8.22
C THR A 360 3.75 7.85 -6.76
N MET A 361 4.58 8.54 -5.97
CA MET A 361 4.87 8.23 -4.56
C MET A 361 4.40 9.30 -3.57
N ILE A 362 4.52 10.61 -3.89
CA ILE A 362 4.33 11.67 -2.87
C ILE A 362 2.90 11.71 -2.29
N GLN A 363 1.87 11.51 -3.12
CA GLN A 363 0.46 11.48 -2.68
C GLN A 363 -0.38 10.36 -3.32
N GLY A 364 0.01 9.89 -4.52
CA GLY A 364 -0.73 8.92 -5.31
C GLY A 364 -1.74 9.62 -6.23
N SER A 365 -1.49 9.55 -7.54
CA SER A 365 -2.32 10.11 -8.61
C SER A 365 -2.66 11.60 -8.45
N VAL A 366 -1.61 12.41 -8.37
CA VAL A 366 -1.65 13.87 -8.28
C VAL A 366 -0.76 14.44 -9.38
N GLU A 367 -1.23 15.42 -10.14
CA GLU A 367 -0.49 16.06 -11.24
C GLU A 367 0.19 17.37 -10.80
N PHE A 368 1.28 17.70 -11.48
CA PHE A 368 1.89 19.03 -11.44
C PHE A 368 1.12 20.03 -12.31
N TYR A 369 0.60 21.10 -11.71
CA TYR A 369 -0.06 22.17 -12.45
C TYR A 369 0.68 23.51 -12.35
N GLY A 370 1.23 23.97 -13.48
CA GLY A 370 1.88 25.26 -13.60
C GLY A 370 0.89 26.43 -13.77
N ASN A 371 1.12 27.51 -13.02
CA ASN A 371 0.46 28.82 -13.13
C ASN A 371 -1.05 28.87 -12.74
N PRO A 372 -1.43 29.61 -11.66
CA PRO A 372 -2.83 29.72 -11.22
C PRO A 372 -3.78 30.41 -12.23
N LYS A 373 -3.25 31.16 -13.21
CA LYS A 373 -4.06 31.69 -14.32
C LYS A 373 -4.58 30.57 -15.21
N ALA A 374 -3.77 29.54 -15.50
CA ALA A 374 -4.17 28.39 -16.30
C ALA A 374 -5.19 27.49 -15.58
N LEU A 375 -5.11 27.39 -14.25
CA LEU A 375 -6.13 26.78 -13.39
C LEU A 375 -7.50 27.46 -13.57
N ARG A 376 -7.55 28.80 -13.53
CA ARG A 376 -8.78 29.55 -13.81
C ARG A 376 -9.31 29.31 -15.23
N THR A 377 -8.45 29.16 -16.23
CA THR A 377 -8.87 28.91 -17.62
C THR A 377 -9.40 27.48 -17.82
N LYS A 378 -8.73 26.44 -17.27
CA LYS A 378 -9.20 25.04 -17.33
C LYS A 378 -10.50 24.88 -16.53
N ALA A 379 -10.61 25.46 -15.34
CA ALA A 379 -11.85 25.48 -14.56
C ALA A 379 -13.01 26.18 -15.30
N LYS A 380 -12.79 27.35 -15.91
CA LYS A 380 -13.79 28.02 -16.76
C LYS A 380 -14.21 27.17 -17.97
N SER A 381 -13.26 26.46 -18.59
CA SER A 381 -13.53 25.53 -19.69
C SER A 381 -14.42 24.36 -19.26
N THR A 382 -14.11 23.71 -18.13
CA THR A 382 -14.90 22.60 -17.58
C THR A 382 -16.30 23.05 -17.17
N ILE A 383 -16.42 24.18 -16.46
CA ILE A 383 -17.73 24.78 -16.10
C ILE A 383 -18.53 25.14 -17.36
N GLY A 384 -17.90 25.70 -18.39
CA GLY A 384 -18.56 26.01 -19.67
C GLY A 384 -19.05 24.77 -20.41
N LYS A 385 -18.28 23.66 -20.40
CA LYS A 385 -18.72 22.36 -20.94
C LYS A 385 -19.89 21.77 -20.15
N LEU A 386 -19.84 21.84 -18.82
CA LEU A 386 -20.91 21.35 -17.94
C LEU A 386 -22.22 22.14 -18.17
N HIS A 387 -22.14 23.47 -18.23
CA HIS A 387 -23.28 24.33 -18.51
C HIS A 387 -23.89 24.05 -19.89
N LYS A 388 -23.07 23.86 -20.94
CA LYS A 388 -23.57 23.42 -22.26
C LYS A 388 -24.27 22.06 -22.21
N ARG A 389 -23.78 21.09 -21.42
CA ARG A 389 -24.47 19.80 -21.22
C ARG A 389 -25.83 19.98 -20.55
N ILE A 390 -25.89 20.72 -19.45
CA ILE A 390 -27.14 20.95 -18.69
C ILE A 390 -28.18 21.66 -19.57
N SER A 391 -27.81 22.76 -20.24
CA SER A 391 -28.71 23.47 -21.14
C SER A 391 -29.17 22.61 -22.33
N GLY A 392 -28.31 21.73 -22.85
CA GLY A 392 -28.68 20.78 -23.90
C GLY A 392 -29.68 19.70 -23.45
N VAL A 393 -29.60 19.25 -22.19
CA VAL A 393 -30.58 18.34 -21.59
C VAL A 393 -31.91 19.04 -21.37
N LEU A 394 -31.91 20.23 -20.75
CA LEU A 394 -33.12 21.02 -20.50
C LEU A 394 -33.85 21.41 -21.78
N LEU A 395 -33.14 21.72 -22.87
CA LEU A 395 -33.75 21.99 -24.17
C LEU A 395 -34.40 20.74 -24.78
N ARG A 396 -33.77 19.56 -24.67
CA ARG A 396 -34.35 18.28 -25.13
C ARG A 396 -35.60 17.90 -24.32
N GLU A 397 -35.59 18.16 -23.04
CA GLU A 397 -36.73 17.92 -22.14
C GLU A 397 -37.89 18.87 -22.46
N LYS A 398 -37.61 20.16 -22.68
CA LYS A 398 -38.62 21.14 -23.13
C LYS A 398 -39.23 20.78 -24.49
N SER A 399 -38.46 20.23 -25.43
CA SER A 399 -38.98 19.72 -26.71
C SER A 399 -39.78 18.41 -26.62
N ARG A 400 -39.75 17.70 -25.48
CA ARG A 400 -40.59 16.51 -25.24
C ARG A 400 -41.92 16.83 -24.54
N VAL A 401 -42.04 18.01 -23.95
CA VAL A 401 -43.20 18.45 -23.14
C VAL A 401 -44.14 19.35 -23.95
N GLN A 402 -43.91 19.51 -25.26
CA GLN A 402 -44.83 20.18 -26.17
C GLN A 402 -45.70 19.10 -26.84
N PRO A 403 -46.98 18.92 -26.44
CA PRO A 403 -47.84 17.89 -27.02
C PRO A 403 -48.34 18.32 -28.39
N GLU A 404 -48.65 17.34 -29.24
CA GLU A 404 -49.44 17.56 -30.45
C GLU A 404 -50.84 18.07 -30.05
N HIS A 405 -51.07 19.37 -30.21
CA HIS A 405 -52.42 19.92 -30.33
C HIS A 405 -52.80 19.94 -31.81
N THR A 406 -53.34 18.80 -32.25
CA THR A 406 -54.20 18.65 -33.42
C THR A 406 -55.66 18.92 -33.06
#